data_AF-A0A938B8D3-F1
#
_entry.id   AF-A0A938B8D3-F1
#
_cell.length_a   1.000
_cell.length_b   1.000
_cell.length_c   1.000
_cell.angle_alpha   90.00
_cell.angle_beta   90.00
_cell.angle_gamma   90.00
#
_symmetry.space_group_name_H-M   'P 1'
#
loop_
_entity.id
_entity.type
_entity.pdbx_description
1 polymer ?
#
loop_
_entity_poly.entity_id
_entity_poly.type
_entity_poly.pdbx_seq_one_letter_code
_entity_poly.pdbx_strand_id
1 'polypeptide(L)'
;MGSYKPKSVLVNTQGGKKAGNPGVAPSGPPESVEGKFGEALYFDGTNYLEVVDSKTIGISDQLTMEAWVKPEVLVVSGDAMSVTTKDVCYYMQVRDGKIGNYFYNVNPPGYHLSKNNIKVGVWTHIAVTYDGKEKVFYINGEEDSRVSATGKIQLTNDSLGIAAEVRIPSRGAANQRYYKGIIDEVRISNIARTPDEIKESFENGLVMAVDFSGKLSITWGQIKREK
;
A
#
# COMPACT_ATOMS: atom_id res chain seq x y z
N MET A 1 5.75 29.30 -13.22
CA MET A 1 6.32 28.13 -12.51
C MET A 1 5.18 27.17 -12.24
N GLY A 2 5.14 26.03 -12.93
CA GLY A 2 4.00 25.10 -12.88
C GLY A 2 3.93 24.40 -11.52
N SER A 3 2.78 24.51 -10.86
CA SER A 3 2.48 23.80 -9.61
C SER A 3 2.44 22.29 -9.90
N TYR A 4 3.47 21.58 -9.48
CA TYR A 4 3.48 20.12 -9.46
C TYR A 4 2.46 19.66 -8.42
N LYS A 5 1.32 19.12 -8.87
CA LYS A 5 0.38 18.43 -7.98
C LYS A 5 0.93 17.03 -7.70
N PRO A 6 1.18 16.63 -6.45
CA PRO A 6 1.63 15.29 -6.14
C PRO A 6 0.59 14.28 -6.65
N LYS A 7 1.04 13.27 -7.41
CA LYS A 7 0.18 12.21 -7.92
C LYS A 7 0.14 11.10 -6.89
N SER A 8 -0.80 11.17 -5.96
CA SER A 8 -1.20 9.98 -5.21
C SER A 8 -1.96 9.05 -6.16
N VAL A 9 -1.51 7.81 -6.31
CA VAL A 9 -2.35 6.79 -6.95
C VAL A 9 -3.27 6.26 -5.86
N LEU A 10 -4.50 6.75 -5.86
CA LEU A 10 -5.59 6.00 -5.25
C LEU A 10 -5.79 4.77 -6.12
N VAL A 11 -5.54 3.59 -5.56
CA VAL A 11 -5.91 2.36 -6.24
C VAL A 11 -7.43 2.25 -6.17
N ASN A 12 -8.12 2.90 -7.11
CA ASN A 12 -9.54 2.68 -7.31
C ASN A 12 -9.72 1.24 -7.85
N THR A 13 -10.22 0.36 -7.00
CA THR A 13 -10.29 -1.09 -7.21
C THR A 13 -11.44 -1.47 -8.15
N GLN A 14 -11.33 -1.12 -9.45
CA GLN A 14 -12.07 -1.83 -10.49
C GLN A 14 -11.15 -2.87 -11.13
N GLY A 15 -10.95 -4.02 -10.47
CA GLY A 15 -10.02 -5.02 -11.03
C GLY A 15 -9.72 -6.28 -10.23
N GLY A 16 -10.59 -6.72 -9.31
CA GLY A 16 -10.37 -7.99 -8.61
C GLY A 16 -10.25 -9.15 -9.59
N LYS A 17 -9.08 -9.77 -9.69
CA LYS A 17 -8.89 -11.00 -10.44
C LYS A 17 -8.86 -12.19 -9.48
N LYS A 18 -9.46 -13.28 -9.94
CA LYS A 18 -9.40 -14.60 -9.32
C LYS A 18 -7.99 -15.16 -9.49
N ALA A 19 -7.38 -15.67 -8.43
CA ALA A 19 -6.26 -16.60 -8.56
C ALA A 19 -6.62 -17.91 -7.88
N GLY A 20 -6.48 -19.00 -8.63
CA GLY A 20 -6.45 -20.35 -8.07
C GLY A 20 -5.01 -20.82 -8.05
N ASN A 21 -4.59 -21.41 -6.93
CA ASN A 21 -3.43 -22.29 -6.95
C ASN A 21 -3.70 -23.47 -7.90
N PRO A 22 -2.67 -24.09 -8.51
CA PRO A 22 -2.84 -25.41 -9.11
C PRO A 22 -3.37 -26.38 -8.02
N GLY A 23 -4.64 -26.81 -8.14
CA GLY A 23 -5.28 -27.73 -7.19
C GLY A 23 -6.14 -27.10 -6.08
N VAL A 24 -6.28 -25.77 -6.03
CA VAL A 24 -7.27 -25.09 -5.15
C VAL A 24 -8.18 -24.24 -6.04
N ALA A 25 -9.49 -24.46 -5.95
CA ALA A 25 -10.45 -23.63 -6.70
C ALA A 25 -10.20 -22.16 -6.36
N PRO A 26 -10.06 -21.26 -7.36
CA PRO A 26 -9.94 -19.83 -7.08
C PRO A 26 -11.09 -19.40 -6.20
N SER A 27 -10.81 -18.74 -5.07
CA SER A 27 -11.88 -18.03 -4.38
C SER A 27 -12.36 -16.87 -5.26
N GLY A 28 -13.58 -16.38 -4.98
CA GLY A 28 -14.15 -15.24 -5.67
C GLY A 28 -13.31 -13.96 -5.47
N PRO A 29 -13.76 -12.81 -6.01
CA PRO A 29 -13.18 -11.53 -5.59
C PRO A 29 -13.21 -11.39 -4.06
N PRO A 30 -12.25 -10.65 -3.46
CA PRO A 30 -12.28 -10.40 -2.02
C PRO A 30 -13.60 -9.75 -1.59
N GLU A 31 -14.05 -10.08 -0.38
CA GLU A 31 -15.35 -9.64 0.14
C GLU A 31 -15.26 -8.23 0.74
N SER A 32 -16.30 -7.42 0.52
CA SER A 32 -16.44 -6.13 1.21
C SER A 32 -16.85 -6.37 2.66
N VAL A 33 -16.18 -5.71 3.59
CA VAL A 33 -16.43 -5.79 5.04
C VAL A 33 -16.34 -4.40 5.67
N GLU A 34 -16.78 -4.28 6.93
CA GLU A 34 -16.56 -3.04 7.69
C GLU A 34 -15.05 -2.78 7.88
N GLY A 35 -14.63 -1.60 7.43
CA GLY A 35 -13.24 -1.17 7.42
C GLY A 35 -12.83 -0.42 8.69
N LYS A 36 -11.59 0.06 8.68
CA LYS A 36 -11.15 1.07 9.65
C LYS A 36 -11.81 2.40 9.35
N PHE A 37 -11.95 2.72 8.06
CA PHE A 37 -12.64 3.90 7.54
C PHE A 37 -13.66 3.46 6.47
N GLY A 38 -14.94 3.34 6.85
CA GLY A 38 -15.98 2.93 5.91
C GLY A 38 -15.90 1.46 5.53
N GLU A 39 -15.65 1.15 4.26
CA GLU A 39 -15.58 -0.22 3.73
C GLU A 39 -14.13 -0.63 3.47
N ALA A 40 -13.81 -1.89 3.79
CA ALA A 40 -12.52 -2.50 3.51
C ALA A 40 -12.70 -3.84 2.78
N LEU A 41 -11.59 -4.46 2.38
CA LEU A 41 -11.60 -5.76 1.72
C LEU A 41 -11.02 -6.85 2.61
N TYR A 42 -11.76 -7.95 2.74
CA TYR A 42 -11.30 -9.19 3.35
C TYR A 42 -10.63 -10.08 2.30
N PHE A 43 -9.40 -10.49 2.62
CA PHE A 43 -8.61 -11.44 1.85
C PHE A 43 -8.50 -12.77 2.58
N ASP A 44 -8.85 -13.86 1.92
CA ASP A 44 -9.00 -15.19 2.54
C ASP A 44 -7.68 -16.01 2.56
N GLY A 45 -6.61 -15.44 2.04
CA GLY A 45 -5.33 -16.13 1.82
C GLY A 45 -5.20 -16.82 0.46
N THR A 46 -6.15 -16.61 -0.46
CA THR A 46 -6.13 -17.14 -1.83
C THR A 46 -6.62 -16.16 -2.89
N ASN A 47 -7.34 -15.10 -2.52
CA ASN A 47 -7.71 -13.98 -3.40
C ASN A 47 -6.77 -12.78 -3.24
N TYR A 48 -6.76 -11.91 -4.26
CA TYR A 48 -6.00 -10.66 -4.28
C TYR A 48 -6.59 -9.67 -5.29
N LEU A 49 -6.07 -8.44 -5.31
CA LEU A 49 -6.33 -7.48 -6.39
C LEU A 49 -5.09 -7.26 -7.26
N GLU A 50 -5.30 -7.09 -8.56
CA GLU A 50 -4.25 -6.75 -9.51
C GLU A 50 -4.53 -5.37 -10.11
N VAL A 51 -3.54 -4.49 -10.03
CA VAL A 51 -3.53 -3.20 -10.70
C VAL A 51 -2.59 -3.30 -11.88
N VAL A 52 -3.15 -3.18 -13.08
CA VAL A 52 -2.41 -3.28 -14.33
C VAL A 52 -1.28 -2.24 -14.36
N ASP A 53 -0.11 -2.67 -14.85
CA ASP A 53 1.04 -1.81 -14.99
C ASP A 53 0.71 -0.50 -15.73
N SER A 54 1.26 0.60 -15.20
CA SER A 54 1.10 1.91 -15.80
C SER A 54 2.17 2.88 -15.30
N LYS A 55 2.32 4.00 -16.01
CA LYS A 55 3.28 5.05 -15.64
C LYS A 55 3.06 5.65 -14.24
N THR A 56 1.84 5.56 -13.70
CA THR A 56 1.53 6.12 -12.38
C THR A 56 2.10 5.29 -11.23
N ILE A 57 2.30 3.98 -11.45
CA ILE A 57 2.90 3.04 -10.49
C ILE A 57 4.35 2.67 -10.84
N GLY A 58 4.91 3.26 -11.90
CA GLY A 58 6.34 3.23 -12.23
C GLY A 58 7.12 4.30 -11.47
N ILE A 59 7.37 4.09 -10.18
CA ILE A 59 7.96 5.08 -9.27
C ILE A 59 9.42 4.70 -8.95
N SER A 60 10.37 5.60 -9.19
CA SER A 60 11.81 5.33 -9.03
C SER A 60 12.57 6.17 -8.01
N ASP A 61 12.17 7.43 -7.80
CA ASP A 61 13.01 8.39 -7.06
C ASP A 61 12.62 8.52 -5.58
N GLN A 62 11.33 8.70 -5.31
CA GLN A 62 10.76 8.80 -3.97
C GLN A 62 9.44 8.05 -3.90
N LEU A 63 9.14 7.45 -2.76
CA LEU A 63 7.99 6.56 -2.62
C LEU A 63 7.45 6.60 -1.20
N THR A 64 6.13 6.65 -1.06
CA THR A 64 5.43 6.30 0.18
C THR A 64 4.45 5.17 -0.10
N MET A 65 4.50 4.13 0.72
CA MET A 65 3.52 3.03 0.73
C MET A 65 2.87 3.03 2.10
N GLU A 66 1.54 3.06 2.16
CA GLU A 66 0.80 3.00 3.42
C GLU A 66 -0.51 2.22 3.27
N ALA A 67 -0.97 1.61 4.36
CA ALA A 67 -2.24 0.89 4.44
C ALA A 67 -2.68 0.71 5.89
N TRP A 68 -3.98 0.54 6.09
CA TRP A 68 -4.50 -0.08 7.30
C TRP A 68 -4.57 -1.60 7.12
N VAL A 69 -4.06 -2.34 8.10
CA VAL A 69 -4.02 -3.81 8.05
C VAL A 69 -4.58 -4.42 9.34
N LYS A 70 -5.30 -5.52 9.20
CA LYS A 70 -5.78 -6.36 10.32
C LYS A 70 -5.57 -7.83 9.96
N PRO A 71 -4.36 -8.36 10.21
CA PRO A 71 -4.01 -9.73 9.81
C PRO A 71 -4.75 -10.75 10.68
N GLU A 72 -5.25 -11.84 10.10
CA GLU A 72 -5.81 -12.97 10.86
C GLU A 72 -4.75 -13.96 11.32
N VAL A 73 -3.62 -13.98 10.63
CA VAL A 73 -2.48 -14.84 10.92
C VAL A 73 -1.20 -14.03 10.77
N LEU A 74 -0.14 -14.44 11.45
CA LEU A 74 1.21 -13.97 11.15
C LEU A 74 2.02 -15.17 10.69
N VAL A 75 2.77 -14.97 9.62
CA VAL A 75 3.75 -15.93 9.14
C VAL A 75 5.02 -15.83 9.99
N VAL A 76 5.67 -16.97 10.19
CA VAL A 76 6.90 -17.11 10.99
C VAL A 76 7.98 -17.79 10.16
N SER A 77 9.23 -17.71 10.63
CA SER A 77 10.38 -18.44 10.08
C SER A 77 10.77 -18.02 8.67
N GLY A 78 10.77 -16.71 8.39
CA GLY A 78 11.29 -16.13 7.14
C GLY A 78 10.29 -16.09 5.98
N ASP A 79 9.05 -16.53 6.20
CA ASP A 79 7.94 -16.37 5.25
C ASP A 79 7.34 -14.95 5.31
N ALA A 80 6.50 -14.60 4.34
CA ALA A 80 5.94 -13.25 4.18
C ALA A 80 4.50 -13.26 3.66
N MET A 81 3.70 -12.29 4.11
CA MET A 81 2.41 -11.96 3.50
C MET A 81 2.50 -10.60 2.79
N SER A 82 2.05 -10.53 1.55
CA SER A 82 2.12 -9.32 0.73
C SER A 82 0.99 -8.37 1.06
N VAL A 83 1.29 -7.16 1.53
CA VAL A 83 0.27 -6.10 1.65
C VAL A 83 0.11 -5.43 0.30
N THR A 84 1.21 -4.92 -0.26
CA THR A 84 1.24 -4.41 -1.63
C THR A 84 2.62 -4.60 -2.29
N THR A 85 2.55 -5.31 -3.41
CA THR A 85 3.54 -5.92 -4.30
C THR A 85 3.77 -5.32 -5.69
N LYS A 86 4.93 -4.77 -6.06
CA LYS A 86 5.31 -4.65 -7.49
C LYS A 86 6.59 -5.44 -7.73
N ASP A 87 6.50 -6.58 -8.42
CA ASP A 87 7.57 -7.59 -8.48
C ASP A 87 8.88 -7.03 -9.03
N VAL A 88 10.00 -7.27 -8.33
CA VAL A 88 11.34 -6.70 -8.64
C VAL A 88 11.36 -5.16 -8.75
N CYS A 89 10.46 -4.49 -8.05
CA CYS A 89 10.38 -3.02 -7.97
C CYS A 89 10.30 -2.57 -6.50
N TYR A 90 9.12 -2.62 -5.88
CA TYR A 90 8.92 -2.24 -4.48
C TYR A 90 7.91 -3.13 -3.75
N TYR A 91 8.23 -3.50 -2.51
CA TYR A 91 7.51 -4.49 -1.73
C TYR A 91 7.20 -3.90 -0.35
N MET A 92 5.95 -4.03 0.09
CA MET A 92 5.55 -3.89 1.50
C MET A 92 4.82 -5.15 1.92
N GLN A 93 5.38 -5.83 2.92
CA GLN A 93 4.95 -7.15 3.38
C GLN A 93 4.89 -7.19 4.91
N VAL A 94 4.26 -8.23 5.45
CA VAL A 94 4.38 -8.63 6.86
C VAL A 94 5.32 -9.83 6.95
N ARG A 95 6.41 -9.71 7.70
CA ARG A 95 7.48 -10.72 7.85
C ARG A 95 7.81 -10.90 9.33
N ASP A 96 7.63 -12.10 9.88
CA ASP A 96 7.85 -12.39 11.30
C ASP A 96 7.17 -11.36 12.23
N GLY A 97 5.95 -10.95 11.87
CA GLY A 97 5.17 -9.94 12.59
C GLY A 97 5.61 -8.48 12.38
N LYS A 98 6.64 -8.21 11.58
CA LYS A 98 7.16 -6.85 11.28
C LYS A 98 6.72 -6.38 9.91
N ILE A 99 6.79 -5.07 9.69
CA ILE A 99 6.74 -4.51 8.34
C ILE A 99 8.05 -4.88 7.66
N GLY A 100 7.97 -5.60 6.55
CA GLY A 100 9.09 -5.91 5.68
C GLY A 100 9.04 -5.08 4.40
N ASN A 101 10.10 -4.32 4.13
CA ASN A 101 10.22 -3.52 2.93
C ASN A 101 11.43 -3.91 2.08
N TYR A 102 11.23 -4.02 0.77
CA TYR A 102 12.33 -4.10 -0.18
C TYR A 102 12.06 -3.20 -1.38
N PHE A 103 12.97 -2.25 -1.60
CA PHE A 103 13.09 -1.49 -2.84
C PHE A 103 14.28 -2.03 -3.63
N TYR A 104 14.00 -2.59 -4.81
CA TYR A 104 15.03 -3.18 -5.67
C TYR A 104 15.93 -2.09 -6.22
N ASN A 105 17.23 -2.40 -6.35
CA ASN A 105 18.28 -1.46 -6.79
C ASN A 105 18.53 -0.26 -5.85
N VAL A 106 18.05 -0.34 -4.60
CA VAL A 106 18.42 0.56 -3.51
C VAL A 106 19.44 -0.15 -2.60
N ASN A 107 20.47 0.58 -2.15
CA ASN A 107 21.53 0.09 -1.28
C ASN A 107 21.33 0.62 0.15
N PRO A 108 21.46 -0.19 1.22
CA PRO A 108 21.75 -1.63 1.20
C PRO A 108 20.63 -2.46 0.54
N PRO A 109 20.98 -3.53 -0.20
CA PRO A 109 19.99 -4.39 -0.85
C PRO A 109 19.27 -5.28 0.17
N GLY A 110 18.10 -5.79 -0.23
CA GLY A 110 17.32 -6.74 0.55
C GLY A 110 16.24 -6.13 1.44
N TYR A 111 15.65 -7.01 2.26
CA TYR A 111 14.57 -6.63 3.15
C TYR A 111 15.08 -5.87 4.36
N HIS A 112 14.36 -4.80 4.68
CA HIS A 112 14.52 -4.00 5.88
C HIS A 112 13.24 -4.11 6.70
N LEU A 113 13.38 -4.20 8.02
CA LEU A 113 12.28 -4.49 8.92
C LEU A 113 11.99 -3.33 9.86
N SER A 114 10.72 -3.16 10.21
CA SER A 114 10.32 -2.37 11.38
C SER A 114 10.95 -2.93 12.66
N LYS A 115 11.20 -2.06 13.63
CA LYS A 115 11.64 -2.40 14.97
C LYS A 115 10.55 -3.13 15.76
N ASN A 116 9.32 -2.66 15.73
CA ASN A 116 8.21 -3.29 16.46
C ASN A 116 7.37 -4.23 15.58
N ASN A 117 6.66 -5.14 16.25
CA ASN A 117 5.73 -6.08 15.63
C ASN A 117 4.31 -5.52 15.60
N ILE A 118 3.55 -5.86 14.55
CA ILE A 118 2.09 -5.74 14.49
C ILE A 118 1.44 -6.98 15.11
N LYS A 119 0.13 -6.90 15.41
CA LYS A 119 -0.60 -7.97 16.11
C LYS A 119 -1.71 -8.56 15.25
N VAL A 120 -1.93 -9.87 15.39
CA VAL A 120 -3.09 -10.56 14.83
C VAL A 120 -4.38 -9.93 15.36
N GLY A 121 -5.36 -9.74 14.47
CA GLY A 121 -6.70 -9.27 14.81
C GLY A 121 -6.79 -7.81 15.22
N VAL A 122 -5.69 -7.04 15.16
CA VAL A 122 -5.64 -5.62 15.56
C VAL A 122 -5.39 -4.74 14.35
N TRP A 123 -6.27 -3.77 14.13
CA TRP A 123 -6.06 -2.72 13.15
C TRP A 123 -4.76 -1.98 13.44
N THR A 124 -3.86 -1.97 12.47
CA THR A 124 -2.58 -1.27 12.54
C THR A 124 -2.39 -0.49 11.25
N HIS A 125 -2.14 0.81 11.34
CA HIS A 125 -1.65 1.58 10.19
C HIS A 125 -0.17 1.33 10.04
N ILE A 126 0.25 0.96 8.83
CA ILE A 126 1.65 0.72 8.49
C ILE A 126 2.02 1.63 7.34
N ALA A 127 3.21 2.23 7.41
CA ALA A 127 3.75 3.00 6.31
C ALA A 127 5.27 2.85 6.18
N VAL A 128 5.76 3.02 4.95
CA VAL A 128 7.18 3.15 4.64
C VAL A 128 7.37 4.31 3.67
N THR A 129 8.18 5.29 4.04
CA THR A 129 8.59 6.39 3.16
C THR A 129 10.03 6.20 2.68
N TYR A 130 10.34 6.73 1.50
CA TYR A 130 11.68 6.75 0.92
C TYR A 130 11.89 8.03 0.13
N ASP A 131 12.91 8.81 0.53
CA ASP A 131 13.22 10.12 -0.04
C ASP A 131 14.41 10.10 -1.02
N GLY A 132 15.01 8.91 -1.24
CA GLY A 132 16.24 8.72 -2.01
C GLY A 132 17.51 8.61 -1.16
N LYS A 133 17.41 8.83 0.17
CA LYS A 133 18.52 8.85 1.13
C LYS A 133 18.26 8.00 2.38
N GLU A 134 17.01 7.87 2.79
CA GLU A 134 16.61 7.01 3.90
C GLU A 134 15.22 6.40 3.68
N LYS A 135 15.02 5.24 4.29
CA LYS A 135 13.70 4.62 4.48
C LYS A 135 13.26 4.90 5.90
N VAL A 136 12.00 5.30 6.09
CA VAL A 136 11.42 5.47 7.43
C VAL A 136 10.17 4.62 7.54
N PHE A 137 10.10 3.80 8.58
CA PHE A 137 8.98 2.91 8.90
C PHE A 137 8.11 3.59 9.95
N TYR A 138 6.80 3.48 9.78
CA TYR A 138 5.81 4.03 10.70
C TYR A 138 4.80 2.96 11.10
N ILE A 139 4.42 2.98 12.37
CA ILE A 139 3.33 2.17 12.94
C ILE A 139 2.38 3.11 13.67
N ASN A 140 1.10 3.10 13.26
CA ASN A 140 0.05 3.94 13.86
C ASN A 140 0.42 5.44 13.87
N GLY A 141 0.92 5.94 12.74
CA GLY A 141 1.27 7.35 12.56
C GLY A 141 2.61 7.78 13.18
N GLU A 142 3.27 6.94 13.98
CA GLU A 142 4.51 7.28 14.68
C GLU A 142 5.72 6.59 14.04
N GLU A 143 6.88 7.26 14.00
CA GLU A 143 8.13 6.69 13.49
C GLU A 143 8.57 5.50 14.36
N ASP A 144 8.83 4.36 13.72
CA ASP A 144 9.24 3.12 14.36
C ASP A 144 10.74 2.82 14.18
N SER A 145 11.24 2.99 12.95
CA SER A 145 12.65 2.80 12.62
C SER A 145 13.04 3.49 11.32
N ARG A 146 14.35 3.66 11.11
CA ARG A 146 14.91 4.22 9.88
C ARG A 146 16.12 3.43 9.39
N VAL A 147 16.35 3.50 8.09
CA VAL A 147 17.51 2.89 7.42
C VAL A 147 18.06 3.87 6.40
N SER A 148 19.33 4.27 6.54
CA SER A 148 20.02 5.01 5.47
C SER A 148 20.10 4.13 4.22
N ALA A 149 19.54 4.63 3.12
CA ALA A 149 19.42 3.87 1.89
C ALA A 149 19.48 4.80 0.68
N THR A 150 20.28 4.47 -0.33
CA THR A 150 20.47 5.32 -1.51
C THR A 150 20.31 4.55 -2.80
N GLY A 151 19.98 5.26 -3.87
CA GLY A 151 19.79 4.69 -5.21
C GLY A 151 18.39 4.95 -5.75
N LYS A 152 18.14 4.45 -6.96
CA LYS A 152 16.84 4.55 -7.63
C LYS A 152 16.17 3.19 -7.59
N ILE A 153 14.89 3.20 -7.24
CA ILE A 153 14.06 1.99 -7.27
C ILE A 153 14.00 1.49 -8.72
N GLN A 154 14.30 0.21 -8.90
CA GLN A 154 14.21 -0.45 -10.20
C GLN A 154 12.78 -0.38 -10.74
N LEU A 155 12.63 -0.08 -12.03
CA LEU A 155 11.33 -0.14 -12.70
C LEU A 155 11.09 -1.52 -13.33
N THR A 156 9.82 -1.88 -13.43
CA THR A 156 9.33 -3.11 -14.07
C THR A 156 8.03 -2.82 -14.81
N ASN A 157 7.67 -3.72 -15.72
CA ASN A 157 6.35 -3.79 -16.36
C ASN A 157 5.39 -4.79 -15.70
N ASP A 158 5.76 -5.35 -14.54
CA ASP A 158 4.86 -6.19 -13.73
C ASP A 158 3.69 -5.40 -13.15
N SER A 159 2.49 -6.00 -13.12
CA SER A 159 1.36 -5.44 -12.39
C SER A 159 1.67 -5.29 -10.89
N LEU A 160 0.95 -4.38 -10.24
CA LEU A 160 0.97 -4.26 -8.79
C LEU A 160 -0.10 -5.19 -8.18
N GLY A 161 0.27 -6.00 -7.20
CA GLY A 161 -0.64 -6.82 -6.41
C GLY A 161 -0.96 -6.19 -5.06
N ILE A 162 -2.22 -6.26 -4.63
CA ILE A 162 -2.64 -6.03 -3.24
C ILE A 162 -3.06 -7.37 -2.68
N ALA A 163 -2.58 -7.73 -1.49
CA ALA A 163 -2.75 -9.03 -0.86
C ALA A 163 -2.02 -10.21 -1.54
N ALA A 164 -1.21 -9.98 -2.58
CA ALA A 164 -0.35 -11.01 -3.19
C ALA A 164 0.84 -10.40 -3.94
N GLU A 165 1.87 -11.21 -4.17
CA GLU A 165 2.89 -10.96 -5.20
C GLU A 165 2.35 -11.40 -6.56
N VAL A 166 2.35 -10.51 -7.54
CA VAL A 166 1.90 -10.77 -8.91
C VAL A 166 3.06 -10.55 -9.87
N ARG A 167 3.17 -11.41 -10.88
CA ARG A 167 4.23 -11.38 -11.89
C ARG A 167 3.65 -11.66 -13.27
N ILE A 168 4.20 -11.01 -14.30
CA ILE A 168 3.81 -11.28 -15.69
C ILE A 168 4.19 -12.70 -16.11
N PRO A 169 3.40 -13.35 -16.98
CA PRO A 169 3.65 -14.75 -17.36
C PRO A 169 5.05 -15.01 -17.92
N SER A 170 5.65 -14.04 -18.64
CA SER A 170 6.99 -14.20 -19.24
C SER A 170 8.12 -14.29 -18.22
N ARG A 171 7.87 -13.95 -16.95
CA ARG A 171 8.84 -14.05 -15.84
C ARG A 171 8.57 -15.26 -14.93
N GLY A 172 7.62 -16.12 -15.31
CA GLY A 172 7.21 -17.29 -14.52
C GLY A 172 6.24 -16.95 -13.39
N ALA A 173 5.90 -17.95 -12.57
CA ALA A 173 5.01 -17.77 -11.42
C ALA A 173 5.70 -17.01 -10.28
N ALA A 174 4.95 -16.12 -9.62
CA ALA A 174 5.38 -15.49 -8.37
C ALA A 174 5.21 -16.45 -7.18
N ASN A 175 5.97 -16.22 -6.12
CA ASN A 175 5.62 -16.78 -4.80
C ASN A 175 4.52 -15.88 -4.23
N GLN A 176 3.26 -16.26 -4.51
CA GLN A 176 2.12 -15.35 -4.37
C GLN A 176 1.92 -14.77 -2.96
N ARG A 177 2.46 -15.41 -1.90
CA ARG A 177 2.58 -14.81 -0.54
C ARG A 177 1.29 -14.12 -0.10
N TYR A 178 0.20 -14.85 -0.22
CA TYR A 178 -1.13 -14.30 -0.02
C TYR A 178 -1.30 -13.72 1.38
N TYR A 179 -1.95 -12.57 1.46
CA TYR A 179 -2.38 -11.99 2.72
C TYR A 179 -3.70 -12.62 3.16
N LYS A 180 -3.81 -12.91 4.47
CA LYS A 180 -5.05 -13.35 5.08
C LYS A 180 -5.47 -12.38 6.19
N GLY A 181 -6.59 -11.71 5.99
CA GLY A 181 -7.12 -10.68 6.87
C GLY A 181 -7.72 -9.50 6.12
N ILE A 182 -7.89 -8.38 6.80
CA ILE A 182 -8.53 -7.19 6.23
C ILE A 182 -7.47 -6.14 5.89
N ILE A 183 -7.57 -5.57 4.69
CA ILE A 183 -6.76 -4.41 4.28
C ILE A 183 -7.70 -3.27 3.90
N ASP A 184 -7.37 -2.08 4.36
CA ASP A 184 -8.10 -0.85 4.11
C ASP A 184 -7.13 0.27 3.71
N GLU A 185 -7.62 1.29 3.02
CA GLU A 185 -6.90 2.55 2.77
C GLU A 185 -5.49 2.40 2.17
N VAL A 186 -5.32 1.50 1.17
CA VAL A 186 -4.03 1.32 0.49
C VAL A 186 -3.67 2.55 -0.35
N ARG A 187 -2.51 3.16 -0.08
CA ARG A 187 -1.98 4.28 -0.87
C ARG A 187 -0.53 4.06 -1.27
N ILE A 188 -0.23 4.43 -2.51
CA ILE A 188 1.12 4.54 -3.06
C ILE A 188 1.29 5.94 -3.64
N SER A 189 2.31 6.66 -3.16
CA SER A 189 2.61 8.03 -3.59
C SER A 189 4.04 8.14 -4.11
N ASN A 190 4.24 8.95 -5.15
CA ASN A 190 5.56 9.19 -5.75
C ASN A 190 6.37 10.30 -5.05
N ILE A 191 6.09 10.49 -3.75
CA ILE A 191 6.75 11.45 -2.86
C ILE A 191 7.07 10.76 -1.54
N ALA A 192 8.08 11.23 -0.83
CA ALA A 192 8.27 10.89 0.57
C ALA A 192 7.35 11.79 1.43
N ARG A 193 6.27 11.22 1.97
CA ARG A 193 5.37 11.95 2.89
C ARG A 193 6.11 12.25 4.19
N THR A 194 5.83 13.41 4.77
CA THR A 194 6.35 13.85 6.06
C THR A 194 5.72 13.07 7.22
N PRO A 195 6.33 13.06 8.41
CA PRO A 195 5.72 12.45 9.60
C PRO A 195 4.32 12.98 9.89
N ASP A 196 4.09 14.28 9.74
CA ASP A 196 2.77 14.90 9.95
C ASP A 196 1.74 14.41 8.92
N GLU A 197 2.12 14.29 7.64
CA GLU A 197 1.26 13.74 6.59
C GLU A 197 0.95 12.24 6.79
N ILE A 198 1.87 11.48 7.40
CA ILE A 198 1.65 10.08 7.77
C ILE A 198 0.71 9.99 8.97
N LYS A 199 0.89 10.85 9.97
CA LYS A 199 0.00 10.96 11.13
C LYS A 199 -1.41 11.36 10.73
N GLU A 200 -1.55 12.30 9.81
CA GLU A 200 -2.84 12.70 9.25
C GLU A 200 -3.54 11.52 8.54
N SER A 201 -2.81 10.74 7.73
CA SER A 201 -3.36 9.52 7.11
C SER A 201 -3.80 8.48 8.15
N PHE A 202 -3.07 8.36 9.25
CA PHE A 202 -3.43 7.48 10.36
C PHE A 202 -4.72 7.95 11.05
N GLU A 203 -4.84 9.24 11.38
CA GLU A 203 -5.99 9.76 12.12
C GLU A 203 -7.26 9.82 11.28
N ASN A 204 -7.13 10.15 9.99
CA ASN A 204 -8.27 10.51 9.13
C ASN A 204 -8.47 9.60 7.92
N GLY A 205 -7.62 8.58 7.73
CA GLY A 205 -7.64 7.73 6.54
C GLY A 205 -7.11 8.46 5.30
N LEU A 206 -7.48 7.98 4.12
CA LEU A 206 -7.15 8.57 2.84
C LEU A 206 -7.96 9.85 2.64
N VAL A 207 -7.49 10.95 3.22
CA VAL A 207 -7.94 12.28 2.83
C VAL A 207 -7.55 12.47 1.36
N MET A 208 -8.52 12.47 0.45
CA MET A 208 -8.25 12.84 -0.95
C MET A 208 -7.66 14.25 -0.94
N ALA A 209 -6.63 14.50 -1.74
CA ALA A 209 -6.10 15.83 -2.00
C ALA A 209 -7.12 16.67 -2.80
N VAL A 210 -8.25 16.97 -2.19
CA VAL A 210 -9.14 18.08 -2.52
C VAL A 210 -9.59 18.70 -1.20
N ASP A 211 -8.71 19.50 -0.59
CA ASP A 211 -9.18 20.74 0.01
C ASP A 211 -8.21 21.89 -0.31
N PHE A 212 -8.46 22.50 -1.47
CA PHE A 212 -8.25 23.93 -1.63
C PHE A 212 -9.61 24.55 -1.96
N SER A 213 -10.57 24.44 -1.04
CA SER A 213 -11.68 25.40 -0.97
C SER A 213 -11.42 26.49 0.08
N GLY A 214 -10.16 26.73 0.43
CA GLY A 214 -9.72 28.02 0.92
C GLY A 214 -9.77 29.09 -0.18
N LYS A 215 -10.96 29.65 -0.40
CA LYS A 215 -11.34 30.82 -1.24
C LYS A 215 -12.04 30.48 -2.56
N LEU A 216 -13.31 30.90 -2.59
CA LEU A 216 -14.29 31.01 -3.68
C LEU A 216 -15.31 29.87 -3.79
N SER A 217 -16.43 30.12 -3.11
CA SER A 217 -17.78 30.16 -3.69
C SER A 217 -18.76 29.07 -3.25
N ILE A 218 -19.58 29.49 -2.26
CA ILE A 218 -21.02 29.23 -2.12
C ILE A 218 -21.41 27.80 -1.75
N THR A 219 -21.75 27.65 -0.46
CA THR A 219 -22.65 26.64 0.07
C THR A 219 -23.88 26.49 -0.83
N TRP A 220 -24.10 25.30 -1.38
CA TRP A 220 -25.29 24.88 -2.14
C TRP A 220 -26.61 24.90 -1.33
N GLY A 221 -26.66 25.62 -0.21
CA GLY A 221 -27.83 25.80 0.67
C GLY A 221 -28.57 27.13 0.52
N GLN A 222 -28.15 28.03 -0.39
CA GLN A 222 -28.79 29.35 -0.58
C GLN A 222 -29.51 29.56 -1.93
N ILE A 223 -29.60 28.56 -2.80
CA ILE A 223 -30.35 28.66 -4.08
C ILE A 223 -31.52 27.66 -4.12
N LYS A 224 -32.38 27.70 -3.09
CA LYS A 224 -33.77 27.21 -3.14
C LYS A 224 -34.68 28.03 -2.21
N ARG A 225 -34.50 29.35 -2.20
CA ARG A 225 -35.56 30.30 -1.85
C ARG A 225 -35.70 31.26 -3.02
N GLU A 226 -36.94 31.43 -3.49
CA GLU A 226 -37.41 32.20 -4.64
C GLU A 226 -37.17 31.48 -5.99
N LYS A 227 -38.16 30.86 -6.62
CA LYS A 227 -39.60 31.20 -6.75
C LYS A 227 -40.52 30.03 -6.43
#